data_AF-A0A2T1C754-F1
#
_entry.id   AF-A0A2T1C754-F1
#
_cell.length_a   1.000
_cell.length_b   1.000
_cell.length_c   1.000
_cell.angle_alpha   90.00
_cell.angle_beta   90.00
_cell.angle_gamma   90.00
#
_symmetry.space_group_name_H-M   'P 1'
#
loop_
_entity.id
_entity.type
_entity.pdbx_description
1 polymer ?
#
loop_
_entity_poly.entity_id
_entity_poly.type
_entity_poly.pdbx_seq_one_letter_code
_entity_poly.pdbx_strand_id
1 'polypeptide(L)'
;KYGLKKRRLNKFNKEVDRFYKKNITSRTYHSELASKYQKRFERYQEDLFVFLKHDSIPWHNNTAERALRHIAIQKKISGSFFESGASSYLTLLGIMQTCRFQEKSFLKFLVSGEKDVDAFKSPKIKKRTQVAKSVPK
;
A
#
# COMPACT_ATOMS: atom_id res chain seq x y z
N LYS A 1 -10.78 0.43 -20.24
CA LYS A 1 -10.85 -0.58 -19.14
C LYS A 1 -11.46 0.09 -17.91
N TYR A 2 -12.47 -0.54 -17.32
CA TYR A 2 -13.32 0.08 -16.32
C TYR A 2 -12.62 0.19 -14.95
N GLY A 3 -12.49 1.40 -14.41
CA GLY A 3 -11.75 1.67 -13.16
C GLY A 3 -12.41 1.14 -11.87
N LEU A 4 -11.71 1.34 -10.75
CA LEU A 4 -12.11 1.02 -9.37
C LEU A 4 -13.30 1.88 -8.88
N LYS A 5 -14.44 1.76 -9.57
CA LYS A 5 -15.68 2.47 -9.20
C LYS A 5 -16.58 1.55 -8.40
N LYS A 6 -16.98 1.98 -7.21
CA LYS A 6 -17.97 1.40 -6.30
C LYS A 6 -19.19 0.88 -7.04
N ARG A 7 -19.77 1.67 -7.95
CA ARG A 7 -20.96 1.28 -8.75
C ARG A 7 -20.78 -0.06 -9.48
N ARG A 8 -19.55 -0.39 -9.89
CA ARG A 8 -19.23 -1.64 -10.60
C ARG A 8 -18.84 -2.77 -9.66
N LEU A 9 -18.24 -2.44 -8.52
CA LEU A 9 -17.72 -3.40 -7.55
C LEU A 9 -18.78 -3.86 -6.56
N ASN A 10 -19.80 -3.04 -6.30
CA ASN A 10 -20.90 -3.36 -5.38
C ASN A 10 -21.62 -4.68 -5.68
N LYS A 11 -21.62 -5.14 -6.94
CA LYS A 11 -22.21 -6.41 -7.33
C LYS A 11 -21.58 -7.62 -6.62
N PHE A 12 -20.30 -7.51 -6.24
CA PHE A 12 -19.56 -8.57 -5.58
C PHE A 12 -19.90 -8.72 -4.09
N ASN A 13 -20.61 -7.76 -3.47
CA ASN A 13 -20.99 -7.89 -2.05
C ASN A 13 -21.78 -9.19 -1.79
N LYS A 14 -22.70 -9.57 -2.69
CA LYS A 14 -23.45 -10.82 -2.56
C LYS A 14 -22.56 -12.06 -2.63
N GLU A 15 -21.49 -12.01 -3.41
CA GLU A 15 -20.53 -13.10 -3.52
C GLU A 15 -19.65 -13.19 -2.27
N VAL A 16 -19.24 -12.05 -1.72
CA VAL A 16 -18.51 -11.97 -0.44
C VAL A 16 -19.37 -12.54 0.70
N ASP A 17 -20.63 -12.11 0.82
CA ASP A 17 -21.54 -12.63 1.86
C ASP A 17 -21.72 -14.14 1.74
N ARG A 18 -21.86 -14.64 0.50
CA ARG A 18 -21.96 -16.07 0.23
C ARG A 18 -20.68 -16.81 0.59
N PHE A 19 -19.52 -16.23 0.31
CA PHE A 19 -18.22 -16.80 0.68
C PHE A 19 -18.08 -16.91 2.20
N TYR A 20 -18.41 -15.85 2.94
CA TYR A 20 -18.34 -15.86 4.40
C TYR A 20 -19.28 -16.89 5.01
N LYS A 21 -20.54 -16.91 4.60
CA LYS A 21 -21.50 -17.91 5.08
C LYS A 21 -20.98 -19.32 4.80
N LYS A 22 -20.62 -19.63 3.56
CA LYS A 22 -20.26 -20.99 3.14
C LYS A 22 -18.93 -21.47 3.73
N ASN A 23 -17.91 -20.62 3.78
CA ASN A 23 -16.54 -21.06 4.06
C ASN A 23 -16.01 -20.60 5.41
N ILE A 24 -16.59 -19.58 6.03
CA ILE A 24 -16.09 -19.00 7.29
C ILE A 24 -17.07 -19.32 8.42
N THR A 25 -18.32 -18.87 8.36
CA THR A 25 -19.24 -19.00 9.51
C THR A 25 -19.85 -20.40 9.66
N SER A 26 -20.25 -21.04 8.55
CA SER A 26 -20.99 -22.31 8.60
C SER A 26 -20.09 -23.56 8.61
N ARG A 27 -18.76 -23.40 8.64
CA ARG A 27 -17.83 -24.53 8.50
C ARG A 27 -16.86 -24.56 9.67
N THR A 28 -16.72 -25.72 10.28
CA THR A 28 -15.71 -25.96 11.32
C THR A 28 -14.48 -26.56 10.67
N TYR A 29 -13.32 -25.95 10.89
CA TYR A 29 -12.04 -26.52 10.47
C TYR A 29 -11.32 -27.12 11.67
N HIS A 30 -10.69 -28.28 11.47
CA HIS A 30 -9.94 -28.98 12.51
C HIS A 30 -8.43 -28.70 12.47
N SER A 31 -7.93 -28.23 11.32
CA SER A 31 -6.53 -27.80 11.21
C SER A 31 -6.35 -26.46 11.92
N GLU A 32 -5.36 -26.38 12.80
CA GLU A 32 -5.00 -25.16 13.52
C GLU A 32 -4.78 -23.98 12.56
N LEU A 33 -4.08 -24.23 11.45
CA LEU A 33 -3.81 -23.21 10.42
C LEU A 33 -5.12 -22.67 9.82
N ALA A 34 -6.03 -23.57 9.46
CA ALA A 34 -7.32 -23.20 8.90
C ALA A 34 -8.17 -22.42 9.91
N SER A 35 -8.21 -22.84 11.17
CA SER A 35 -8.92 -22.14 12.25
C SER A 35 -8.32 -20.75 12.53
N LYS A 36 -7.00 -20.60 12.41
CA LYS A 36 -6.33 -19.30 12.53
C LYS A 36 -6.71 -18.36 11.38
N TYR A 37 -6.79 -18.87 10.15
CA TYR A 37 -7.26 -18.08 9.02
C TYR A 37 -8.73 -17.71 9.15
N GLN A 38 -9.58 -18.65 9.57
CA GLN A 38 -11.01 -18.41 9.82
C GLN A 38 -11.21 -17.23 10.78
N LYS A 39 -10.55 -17.26 11.95
CA LYS A 39 -10.59 -16.16 12.93
C LYS A 39 -10.11 -14.83 12.35
N ARG A 40 -9.10 -14.85 11.47
CA ARG A 40 -8.61 -13.63 10.81
C ARG A 40 -9.60 -13.09 9.79
N PHE A 41 -10.23 -13.97 9.00
CA PHE A 41 -11.26 -13.56 8.04
C PHE A 41 -12.45 -12.91 8.75
N GLU A 42 -12.87 -13.44 9.89
CA GLU A 42 -13.93 -12.86 10.74
C GLU A 42 -13.49 -11.51 11.30
N ARG A 43 -12.30 -11.44 11.92
CA ARG A 43 -11.79 -10.22 12.53
C ARG A 43 -11.67 -9.04 11.55
N TYR A 44 -11.22 -9.31 10.32
CA TYR A 44 -10.93 -8.27 9.32
C TYR A 44 -11.97 -8.24 8.20
N GLN A 45 -13.16 -8.81 8.41
CA GLN A 45 -14.19 -8.90 7.37
C GLN A 45 -14.54 -7.54 6.78
N GLU A 46 -14.74 -6.54 7.63
CA GLU A 46 -15.14 -5.21 7.19
C GLU A 46 -14.01 -4.51 6.42
N ASP A 47 -12.77 -4.70 6.87
CA ASP A 47 -11.55 -4.07 6.33
C ASP A 47 -11.12 -4.66 4.99
N LEU A 48 -11.20 -6.00 4.83
CA LEU A 48 -10.73 -6.70 3.64
C LEU A 48 -11.46 -6.26 2.35
N PHE A 49 -12.72 -5.84 2.48
CA PHE A 49 -13.59 -5.51 1.35
C PHE A 49 -13.95 -4.02 1.27
N VAL A 50 -13.23 -3.15 1.98
CA VAL A 50 -13.44 -1.69 1.95
C VAL A 50 -13.43 -1.13 0.53
N PHE A 51 -12.61 -1.70 -0.38
CA PHE A 51 -12.54 -1.31 -1.79
C PHE A 51 -13.85 -1.54 -2.57
N LEU A 52 -14.77 -2.37 -2.06
CA LEU A 52 -16.10 -2.52 -2.64
C LEU A 52 -17.00 -1.33 -2.30
N LYS A 53 -16.77 -0.67 -1.16
CA LYS A 53 -17.63 0.37 -0.59
C LYS A 53 -17.17 1.80 -0.90
N HIS A 54 -15.88 2.00 -1.20
CA HIS A 54 -15.28 3.31 -1.43
C HIS A 54 -14.55 3.37 -2.76
N ASP A 55 -14.74 4.47 -3.49
CA ASP A 55 -13.97 4.76 -4.69
C ASP A 55 -12.51 5.02 -4.34
N SER A 56 -11.61 4.81 -5.32
CA SER A 56 -10.16 5.09 -5.21
C SER A 56 -9.37 4.18 -4.26
N ILE A 57 -10.02 3.28 -3.53
CA ILE A 57 -9.33 2.24 -2.76
C ILE A 57 -9.04 1.05 -3.68
N PRO A 58 -7.77 0.67 -3.88
CA PRO A 58 -7.43 -0.49 -4.70
C PRO A 58 -7.83 -1.80 -4.04
N TRP A 59 -8.20 -2.79 -4.85
CA TRP A 59 -8.41 -4.18 -4.39
C TRP A 59 -7.10 -4.90 -4.04
N HIS A 60 -5.96 -4.33 -4.40
CA HIS A 60 -4.62 -4.90 -4.19
C HIS A 60 -3.81 -4.10 -3.17
N ASN A 61 -2.86 -4.73 -2.48
CA ASN A 61 -2.03 -4.08 -1.46
C ASN A 61 -0.66 -3.57 -1.97
N ASN A 62 -0.52 -3.40 -3.30
CA ASN A 62 0.74 -3.02 -3.93
C ASN A 62 1.39 -1.75 -3.33
N THR A 63 0.60 -0.80 -2.85
CA THR A 63 1.11 0.44 -2.24
C THR A 63 1.85 0.15 -0.93
N ALA A 64 1.27 -0.65 -0.03
CA ALA A 64 1.94 -1.00 1.22
C ALA A 64 3.16 -1.90 0.98
N GLU A 65 3.06 -2.88 0.07
CA GLU A 65 4.20 -3.72 -0.32
C GLU A 65 5.37 -2.90 -0.87
N ARG A 66 5.08 -1.88 -1.70
CA ARG A 66 6.09 -0.95 -2.20
C ARG A 66 6.73 -0.13 -1.09
N ALA A 67 5.95 0.31 -0.11
CA ALA A 67 6.48 1.02 1.04
C ALA A 67 7.42 0.13 1.88
N LEU A 68 7.01 -1.11 2.16
CA LEU A 68 7.78 -2.08 2.94
C LEU A 68 9.04 -2.59 2.21
N ARG A 69 9.04 -2.59 0.87
CA ARG A 69 10.20 -3.04 0.07
C ARG A 69 11.49 -2.29 0.42
N HIS A 70 11.40 -1.00 0.74
CA HIS A 70 12.57 -0.22 1.15
C HIS A 70 13.25 -0.77 2.40
N ILE A 71 12.44 -1.18 3.40
CA ILE A 71 12.94 -1.79 4.64
C ILE A 71 13.55 -3.16 4.36
N ALA A 72 12.92 -3.97 3.51
CA ALA A 72 13.44 -5.29 3.12
C ALA A 72 14.80 -5.20 2.40
N ILE A 73 14.94 -4.24 1.46
CA ILE A 73 16.20 -3.96 0.77
C ILE A 73 17.27 -3.52 1.77
N GLN A 74 16.93 -2.62 2.69
CA GLN A 74 17.88 -2.14 3.69
C GLN A 74 18.37 -3.27 4.60
N LYS A 75 17.46 -4.13 5.07
CA LYS A 75 17.83 -5.33 5.86
C LYS A 75 18.76 -6.26 5.09
N LYS A 76 18.54 -6.44 3.78
CA LYS A 76 19.40 -7.27 2.93
C LYS A 76 20.81 -6.69 2.79
N ILE A 77 20.96 -5.37 2.74
CA ILE A 77 22.25 -4.69 2.58
C ILE A 77 23.00 -4.63 3.92
N SER A 78 22.33 -4.20 4.99
CA SER A 78 22.98 -3.95 6.29
C SER A 78 23.06 -5.18 7.19
N GLY A 79 22.32 -6.27 6.90
CA GLY A 79 22.24 -7.48 7.73
C GLY A 79 21.39 -7.27 8.99
N SER A 80 21.65 -6.21 9.76
CA SER A 80 20.87 -5.81 10.93
C SER A 80 20.62 -4.30 10.94
N PHE A 81 19.60 -3.89 11.70
CA PHE A 81 19.37 -2.50 12.07
C PHE A 81 19.79 -2.33 13.52
N PHE A 82 20.81 -1.50 13.78
CA PHE A 82 21.05 -1.04 15.13
C PHE A 82 19.92 -0.08 15.53
N GLU A 83 19.42 -0.21 16.76
CA GLU A 83 18.28 0.56 17.26
C GLU A 83 18.51 2.07 17.14
N SER A 84 19.74 2.53 17.39
CA SER A 84 20.16 3.93 17.26
C SER A 84 20.05 4.48 15.83
N GLY A 85 20.33 3.67 14.81
CA GLY A 85 20.26 4.07 13.41
C GLY A 85 18.87 3.87 12.78
N ALA A 86 18.08 2.93 13.33
CA ALA A 86 16.78 2.56 12.78
C ALA A 86 15.79 3.71 12.83
N SER A 87 15.71 4.43 13.96
CA SER A 87 14.78 5.54 14.12
C SER A 87 15.04 6.66 13.11
N SER A 88 16.30 7.09 12.96
CA SER A 88 16.70 8.13 12.00
C SER A 88 16.44 7.70 10.55
N TYR A 89 16.75 6.44 10.21
CA TYR A 89 16.48 5.89 8.89
C TYR A 89 14.98 5.86 8.58
N LEU A 90 14.17 5.34 9.50
CA LEU A 90 12.72 5.23 9.31
C LEU A 90 12.06 6.61 9.20
N THR A 91 12.55 7.59 9.96
CA THR A 91 12.10 8.98 9.86
C THR A 91 12.38 9.54 8.46
N LEU A 92 13.62 9.40 7.98
CA LEU A 92 14.01 9.89 6.65
C LEU A 92 13.26 9.17 5.53
N LEU A 93 13.08 7.85 5.66
CA LEU A 93 12.31 7.03 4.73
C LEU A 93 10.85 7.47 4.69
N GLY A 94 10.24 7.75 5.85
CA GLY A 94 8.88 8.27 5.96
C GLY A 94 8.72 9.59 5.22
N ILE A 95 9.61 10.57 5.48
CA ILE A 95 9.61 11.87 4.80
C ILE A 95 9.73 11.69 3.28
N MET A 96 10.66 10.84 2.83
CA MET A 96 10.87 10.55 1.40
C MET A 96 9.62 9.93 0.77
N GLN A 97 8.98 8.97 1.44
CA GLN A 97 7.76 8.33 0.96
C GLN A 97 6.59 9.32 0.89
N THR A 98 6.40 10.16 1.91
CA THR A 98 5.36 11.21 1.92
C THR A 98 5.57 12.21 0.79
N CYS A 99 6.81 12.71 0.61
CA CYS A 99 7.14 13.59 -0.52
C CYS A 99 6.78 12.91 -1.86
N ARG A 100 7.12 11.63 -2.02
CA ARG A 100 6.78 10.87 -3.23
C ARG A 100 5.27 10.71 -3.44
N PHE A 101 4.50 10.45 -2.38
CA PHE A 101 3.04 10.32 -2.46
C PHE A 101 2.37 11.64 -2.84
N GLN A 102 2.93 12.78 -2.40
CA GLN A 102 2.42 14.12 -2.71
C GLN A 102 3.04 14.74 -3.98
N GLU A 103 3.82 13.97 -4.75
CA GLU A 103 4.54 14.44 -5.94
C GLU A 103 5.50 15.64 -5.67
N LYS A 104 6.03 15.72 -4.45
CA LYS A 104 6.99 16.74 -4.00
C LYS A 104 8.43 16.25 -4.12
N SER A 105 9.36 17.18 -4.39
CA SER A 105 10.79 16.86 -4.45
C SER A 105 11.38 16.73 -3.05
N PHE A 106 11.80 15.50 -2.70
CA PHE A 106 12.42 15.19 -1.40
C PHE A 106 13.67 16.03 -1.11
N LEU A 107 14.61 16.12 -2.05
CA LEU A 107 15.84 16.92 -1.84
C LEU A 107 15.54 18.41 -1.65
N LYS A 108 14.59 18.97 -2.42
CA LYS A 108 14.19 20.37 -2.24
C LYS A 108 13.52 20.60 -0.89
N PHE A 109 12.74 19.64 -0.40
CA PHE A 109 12.16 19.70 0.94
C PHE A 109 13.26 19.75 2.01
N LEU A 110 14.23 18.83 1.97
CA LEU A 110 15.33 18.81 2.94
C LEU A 110 16.15 20.11 2.96
N VAL A 111 16.43 20.70 1.79
CA VAL A 111 17.20 21.94 1.69
C VAL A 111 16.38 23.18 2.05
N SER A 112 15.05 23.12 1.96
CA SER A 112 14.18 24.27 2.25
C SER A 112 14.14 24.68 3.72
N GLY A 113 14.53 23.79 4.64
CA GLY A 113 14.42 24.02 6.08
C GLY A 113 12.99 23.90 6.64
N GLU A 114 12.00 23.67 5.77
CA GLU A 114 10.60 23.46 6.16
C GLU A 114 10.45 22.17 6.96
N LYS A 115 9.57 22.19 7.97
CA LYS A 115 9.28 21.03 8.83
C LYS A 115 7.99 20.32 8.45
N ASP A 116 7.08 21.03 7.79
CA ASP A 116 5.80 20.50 7.35
C ASP A 116 5.85 20.16 5.86
N VAL A 117 5.74 18.87 5.56
CA VAL A 117 5.69 18.38 4.18
C VAL A 117 4.44 18.91 3.48
N ASP A 118 3.31 19.06 4.16
CA ASP A 118 2.03 19.49 3.57
C ASP A 118 2.07 20.96 3.15
N ALA A 119 2.59 21.84 4.01
CA ALA A 119 2.79 23.25 3.71
C ALA A 119 3.85 23.51 2.61
N PHE A 120 4.82 22.60 2.43
CA PHE A 120 5.88 22.77 1.45
C PHE A 120 5.37 22.81 -0.01
N LYS A 121 5.48 23.97 -0.65
CA LYS A 121 5.12 24.18 -2.06
C LYS A 121 6.30 23.88 -2.97
N SER A 122 6.44 22.61 -3.37
CA SER A 122 7.49 22.22 -4.31
C SER A 122 7.05 22.42 -5.78
N PRO A 123 7.93 22.86 -6.68
CA PRO A 123 7.69 22.75 -8.12
C PRO A 123 7.52 21.28 -8.49
N LYS A 124 6.38 20.91 -9.08
CA LYS A 124 6.07 19.52 -9.47
C LYS A 124 7.24 18.92 -10.26
N ILE A 125 7.61 17.68 -9.94
CA ILE A 125 8.64 16.95 -10.69
C ILE A 125 8.16 16.82 -12.15
N LYS A 126 8.84 17.50 -13.08
CA LYS A 126 8.61 17.28 -14.52
C LYS A 126 8.93 15.81 -14.82
N LYS A 127 7.90 14.99 -15.06
CA LYS A 127 8.10 13.60 -15.51
C LYS A 127 8.89 13.67 -16.82
N ARG A 128 10.12 13.15 -16.82
CA ARG A 128 10.92 13.01 -18.04
C ARG A 128 10.19 11.99 -18.90
N THR A 129 9.54 12.44 -19.98
CA THR A 129 8.90 11.56 -20.96
C THR A 129 9.96 10.62 -21.50
N GLN A 130 9.92 9.34 -21.14
CA GLN A 130 10.73 8.34 -21.82
C GLN A 130 10.12 8.18 -23.21
N VAL A 131 10.81 8.74 -24.22
CA VAL A 131 10.52 8.44 -25.62
C VAL A 131 10.75 6.94 -25.80
N ALA A 132 9.67 6.20 -26.04
CA ALA A 132 9.75 4.79 -26.36
C ALA A 132 10.61 4.62 -27.62
N LYS A 133 11.80 4.04 -27.48
CA LYS A 133 12.56 3.57 -28.63
C LYS A 133 11.82 2.37 -29.22
N SER A 134 11.11 2.59 -30.33
CA SER A 134 10.61 1.53 -31.19
C SER A 134 11.80 0.76 -31.76
N VAL A 135 11.94 -0.51 -31.38
CA VAL A 135 12.83 -1.45 -32.07
C VAL A 135 12.06 -1.98 -33.29
N PRO A 136 12.55 -1.80 -34.53
CA PRO A 136 11.90 -2.35 -35.71
C PRO A 136 12.04 -3.89 -35.74
N LYS A 137 11.02 -4.52 -36.32
CA LYS A 137 10.79 -5.97 -36.44
C LYS A 137 11.97 -6.75 -37.00
#